data_AF-A0A924T659-F1
#
_entry.id   AF-A0A924T659-F1
#
_cell.length_a   1.000
_cell.length_b   1.000
_cell.length_c   1.000
_cell.angle_alpha   90.00
_cell.angle_beta   90.00
_cell.angle_gamma   90.00
#
_symmetry.space_group_name_H-M   'P 1'
#
loop_
_entity.id
_entity.type
_entity.pdbx_description
1 polymer ?
#
loop_
_entity_poly.entity_id
_entity_poly.type
_entity_poly.pdbx_seq_one_letter_code
_entity_poly.pdbx_strand_id
1 'polypeptide(L)'
;MRPMASARIFKKAGLVLAVALAAGITYYAGVVYAARRYTVEVLLPKARAAGYPLATSDLSPRQLDILLKVEDPRFFSHAGIDFSTPGAG
;
A
#
# COMPACT_ATOMS: atom_id res chain seq x y z
N MET A 1 -34.49 18.69 -30.23
CA MET A 1 -34.52 19.12 -28.81
C MET A 1 -33.10 19.50 -28.39
N ARG A 2 -32.85 20.77 -28.02
CA ARG A 2 -31.52 21.20 -27.53
C ARG A 2 -31.30 20.59 -26.14
N PRO A 3 -30.16 19.92 -25.86
CA PRO A 3 -29.89 19.45 -24.52
C PRO A 3 -29.86 20.66 -23.59
N MET A 4 -30.70 20.63 -22.54
CA MET A 4 -30.76 21.69 -21.54
C MET A 4 -29.36 21.95 -20.97
N ALA A 5 -29.04 23.23 -20.73
CA ALA A 5 -27.70 23.67 -20.33
C ALA A 5 -27.14 22.87 -19.13
N SER A 6 -28.02 22.41 -18.23
CA SER A 6 -27.72 21.50 -17.11
C SER A 6 -27.02 20.21 -17.53
N ALA A 7 -27.50 19.52 -18.58
CA ALA A 7 -26.91 18.27 -19.05
C ALA A 7 -25.48 18.45 -19.57
N ARG A 8 -25.14 19.63 -20.09
CA ARG A 8 -23.77 19.96 -20.52
C ARG A 8 -22.85 20.22 -19.33
N ILE A 9 -23.36 20.84 -18.27
CA ILE A 9 -22.62 21.10 -17.03
C ILE A 9 -22.31 19.78 -16.32
N PHE A 10 -23.30 18.88 -16.17
CA PHE A 10 -23.08 17.56 -15.57
C PHE A 10 -22.05 16.72 -16.33
N LYS A 11 -22.08 16.75 -17.67
CA LYS A 11 -21.07 16.06 -18.49
C LYS A 11 -19.66 16.62 -18.27
N LYS A 12 -19.51 17.94 -18.18
CA LYS A 12 -18.21 18.57 -17.91
C LYS A 12 -17.71 18.25 -16.51
N ALA A 13 -18.57 18.32 -15.49
CA ALA A 13 -18.22 17.96 -14.13
C ALA A 13 -17.79 16.49 -14.02
N GLY A 14 -18.53 15.58 -14.66
CA GLY A 14 -18.16 14.17 -14.73
C GLY A 14 -16.82 13.94 -15.43
N LEU A 15 -16.54 14.65 -16.53
CA LEU A 15 -15.25 14.58 -17.20
C LEU A 15 -14.10 15.05 -16.31
N VAL A 16 -14.27 16.18 -15.61
CA VAL A 16 -13.25 16.70 -14.68
C VAL A 16 -12.98 15.71 -13.56
N LEU A 17 -14.03 15.12 -12.97
CA LEU A 17 -13.89 14.09 -11.94
C LEU A 17 -13.15 12.84 -12.48
N ALA A 18 -13.51 12.38 -13.67
CA ALA A 18 -12.87 11.23 -14.30
C ALA A 18 -11.38 11.49 -14.57
N VAL A 19 -11.02 12.68 -15.05
CA VAL A 19 -9.62 13.08 -15.26
C VAL A 19 -8.87 13.15 -13.94
N ALA A 20 -9.47 13.73 -12.89
CA ALA A 20 -8.84 13.80 -11.57
C ALA A 20 -8.59 12.40 -10.98
N LEU A 21 -9.56 11.49 -11.08
CA LEU A 21 -9.42 10.10 -10.64
C LEU A 21 -8.35 9.36 -11.45
N ALA A 22 -8.35 9.50 -12.78
CA ALA A 22 -7.34 8.90 -13.63
C ALA A 22 -5.93 9.41 -13.28
N ALA A 23 -5.76 10.72 -13.11
CA ALA A 23 -4.50 11.32 -12.68
C ALA A 23 -4.03 10.78 -11.33
N GLY A 24 -4.95 10.68 -10.36
CA GLY A 24 -4.66 10.09 -9.04
C GLY A 24 -4.20 8.64 -9.14
N ILE A 25 -4.93 7.80 -9.89
CA ILE A 25 -4.58 6.38 -10.08
C ILE A 25 -3.20 6.25 -10.75
N THR A 26 -2.96 6.99 -11.84
CA THR A 26 -1.67 6.95 -12.54
C THR A 26 -0.52 7.40 -11.63
N TYR A 27 -0.72 8.46 -10.85
CA TYR A 27 0.28 8.94 -9.91
C TYR A 27 0.62 7.88 -8.86
N TYR A 28 -0.38 7.34 -8.15
CA TYR A 28 -0.15 6.32 -7.12
C TYR A 28 0.44 5.03 -7.69
N ALA A 29 0.00 4.60 -8.87
CA ALA A 29 0.60 3.45 -9.55
C ALA A 29 2.09 3.69 -9.86
N GLY A 30 2.46 4.89 -10.29
CA GLY A 30 3.85 5.29 -10.51
C GLY A 30 4.68 5.27 -9.23
N VAL A 31 4.15 5.81 -8.12
CA VAL A 31 4.81 5.79 -6.81
C VAL A 31 5.04 4.36 -6.32
N VAL A 32 4.00 3.51 -6.37
CA VAL A 32 4.09 2.10 -5.96
C VAL A 32 5.09 1.34 -6.83
N TYR A 33 5.10 1.59 -8.14
CA TYR A 33 6.05 0.98 -9.06
C TYR A 33 7.49 1.39 -8.75
N ALA A 34 7.74 2.69 -8.55
CA ALA A 34 9.06 3.22 -8.23
C ALA A 34 9.56 2.67 -6.88
N ALA A 35 8.70 2.65 -5.86
CA ALA A 35 9.03 2.07 -4.55
C ALA A 35 9.37 0.58 -4.67
N ARG A 36 8.57 -0.20 -5.40
CA ARG A 36 8.83 -1.63 -5.62
C ARG A 36 10.17 -1.86 -6.33
N ARG A 37 10.44 -1.08 -7.38
CA ARG A 37 11.71 -1.13 -8.13
C ARG A 37 12.89 -0.82 -7.21
N TYR A 38 12.83 0.28 -6.47
CA TYR A 38 13.88 0.66 -5.52
C TYR A 38 14.12 -0.42 -4.46
N THR A 39 13.06 -0.98 -3.88
CA THR A 39 13.18 -2.06 -2.90
C THR A 39 13.87 -3.28 -3.49
N VAL A 40 13.46 -3.71 -4.68
CA VAL A 40 14.03 -4.92 -5.32
C VAL A 40 15.47 -4.70 -5.77
N GLU A 41 15.79 -3.53 -6.33
CA GLU A 41 17.08 -3.28 -6.97
C GLU A 41 18.13 -2.74 -6.01
N VAL A 42 17.72 -2.02 -4.97
CA VAL A 42 18.64 -1.33 -4.06
C VAL A 42 18.60 -1.93 -2.65
N LEU A 43 17.41 -2.15 -2.09
CA LEU A 43 17.28 -2.57 -0.69
C LEU A 43 17.52 -4.07 -0.51
N LEU A 44 16.91 -4.93 -1.32
CA LEU A 44 17.04 -6.39 -1.19
C LEU A 44 18.49 -6.87 -1.34
N PRO A 45 19.30 -6.40 -2.31
CA PRO A 45 20.70 -6.81 -2.40
C PRO A 45 21.49 -6.40 -1.15
N LYS A 46 21.28 -5.18 -0.65
CA LYS A 46 21.91 -4.71 0.59
C LYS A 46 21.49 -5.53 1.80
N ALA A 47 20.20 -5.81 1.94
CA ALA A 47 19.67 -6.62 3.04
C ALA A 47 20.23 -8.05 3.04
N ARG A 48 20.35 -8.66 1.85
CA ARG A 48 20.95 -10.00 1.68
C ARG A 48 22.45 -9.98 1.98
N ALA A 49 23.16 -8.96 1.52
CA ALA A 49 24.61 -8.82 1.74
C ALA A 49 24.95 -8.47 3.21
N ALA A 50 24.07 -7.76 3.91
CA ALA A 50 24.24 -7.39 5.31
C ALA A 50 24.29 -8.60 6.25
N GLY A 51 23.80 -9.78 5.81
CA GLY A 51 23.85 -11.01 6.58
C GLY A 51 23.19 -10.85 7.96
N TYR A 52 21.94 -10.34 7.98
CA TYR A 52 21.21 -10.19 9.24
C TYR A 52 21.26 -11.51 10.02
N PRO A 53 21.78 -11.50 11.26
CA PRO A 53 22.05 -12.73 12.00
C PRO A 53 20.79 -13.43 12.52
N LEU A 54 19.62 -12.82 12.32
CA LEU A 54 18.32 -13.30 12.78
C LEU A 54 17.38 -13.46 11.59
N ALA A 55 17.05 -14.70 11.28
CA ALA A 55 15.94 -15.09 10.43
C ALA A 55 14.69 -15.36 11.29
N THR A 56 13.52 -15.30 10.69
CA THR A 56 12.27 -15.68 11.36
C THR A 56 12.27 -17.15 11.81
N SER A 57 13.04 -17.99 11.11
CA SER A 57 13.28 -19.39 11.49
C SER A 57 14.05 -19.56 12.80
N ASP A 58 14.75 -18.53 13.26
CA ASP A 58 15.54 -18.58 14.49
C ASP A 58 14.70 -18.30 15.74
N LEU A 59 13.43 -17.90 15.55
CA LEU A 59 12.49 -17.63 16.65
C LEU A 59 11.76 -18.92 17.05
N SER A 60 11.74 -19.20 18.35
CA SER A 60 10.80 -20.21 18.88
C SER A 60 9.34 -19.76 18.63
N PRO A 61 8.37 -20.68 18.58
CA PRO A 61 6.96 -20.33 18.38
C PRO A 61 6.45 -19.28 19.38
N ARG A 62 6.94 -19.33 20.63
CA ARG A 62 6.60 -18.34 21.66
C ARG A 62 7.21 -16.97 21.39
N GLN A 63 8.45 -16.89 20.93
CA GLN A 63 9.08 -15.61 20.59
C GLN A 63 8.41 -14.97 19.37
N LEU A 64 8.05 -15.77 18.36
CA LEU A 64 7.30 -15.28 17.22
C LEU A 64 5.91 -14.76 17.64
N ASP A 65 5.19 -15.49 18.50
CA ASP A 65 3.89 -15.04 19.03
C ASP A 65 4.01 -13.72 19.82
N ILE A 66 5.05 -13.57 20.64
CA ILE A 66 5.31 -12.32 21.36
C ILE A 66 5.62 -11.19 20.37
N LEU A 67 6.51 -11.42 19.40
CA LEU A 67 6.89 -10.42 18.40
C LEU A 67 5.66 -9.92 17.64
N LEU A 68 4.84 -10.84 17.14
CA LEU A 68 3.62 -10.48 16.41
C LEU A 68 2.65 -9.72 17.32
N LYS A 69 2.45 -10.12 18.57
CA LYS A 69 1.56 -9.37 19.49
C LYS A 69 2.06 -7.98 19.85
N VAL A 70 3.36 -7.72 19.79
CA VAL A 70 3.93 -6.39 20.06
C VAL A 70 3.83 -5.50 18.82
N GLU A 71 4.19 -6.03 17.65
CA GLU A 71 4.24 -5.26 16.40
C GLU A 71 2.85 -5.12 15.75
N ASP A 72 2.11 -6.21 15.65
CA ASP A 72 0.80 -6.29 15.00
C ASP A 72 -0.01 -7.50 15.52
N PRO A 73 -0.83 -7.32 16.57
CA PRO A 73 -1.65 -8.40 17.14
C PRO A 73 -2.59 -9.07 16.13
N ARG A 74 -2.91 -8.39 15.03
CA ARG A 74 -3.85 -8.84 14.01
C ARG A 74 -3.14 -9.23 12.72
N PHE A 75 -1.83 -9.41 12.72
CA PHE A 75 -1.00 -9.71 11.55
C PHE A 75 -1.59 -10.75 10.58
N PHE A 76 -2.15 -11.86 11.11
CA PHE A 76 -2.75 -12.92 10.28
C PHE A 76 -4.21 -12.68 9.88
N SER A 77 -4.82 -11.61 10.35
CA SER A 77 -6.23 -11.25 10.14
C SER A 77 -6.42 -10.23 9.01
N HIS A 78 -5.35 -9.71 8.41
CA HIS A 78 -5.40 -8.78 7.27
C HIS A 78 -4.27 -9.03 6.28
N ALA A 79 -4.39 -8.45 5.09
CA ALA A 79 -3.43 -8.59 3.99
C ALA A 79 -2.49 -7.37 3.88
N GLY A 80 -2.03 -6.85 5.02
CA GLY A 80 -1.07 -5.75 5.09
C GLY A 80 -1.55 -4.54 5.89
N ILE A 81 -2.71 -3.97 5.55
CA ILE A 81 -3.23 -2.77 6.25
C ILE A 81 -4.35 -3.19 7.20
N ASP A 82 -4.23 -2.87 8.49
CA ASP A 82 -5.30 -3.02 9.47
C ASP A 82 -6.09 -1.71 9.61
N PHE A 83 -7.32 -1.69 9.11
CA PHE A 83 -8.22 -0.53 9.24
C PHE A 83 -8.95 -0.48 10.60
N SER A 84 -8.84 -1.54 11.41
CA SER A 84 -9.58 -1.66 12.66
C SER A 84 -8.82 -1.16 13.88
N THR A 85 -7.50 -1.06 13.82
CA THR A 85 -6.63 -0.65 14.93
C THR A 85 -5.91 0.66 14.55
N PRO A 86 -6.22 1.79 15.20
CA PRO A 86 -5.51 3.05 14.94
C PRO A 86 -4.02 2.90 15.24
N GLY A 87 -3.19 2.97 14.20
CA GLY A 87 -1.74 2.91 14.32
C GLY A 87 -1.10 1.51 14.30
N ALA A 88 -1.86 0.45 14.05
CA ALA A 88 -1.28 -0.86 13.70
C ALA A 88 -1.45 -1.12 12.20
N GLY A 89 -0.42 -1.70 11.57
CA GLY A 89 -0.36 -1.95 10.12
C GLY A 89 0.14 -0.77 9.30
#